data_AF-A0A0G3LYC2-F1
#
_entry.id   AF-A0A0G3LYC2-F1
#
_cell.length_a   1.000
_cell.length_b   1.000
_cell.length_c   1.000
_cell.angle_alpha   90.00
_cell.angle_beta   90.00
_cell.angle_gamma   90.00
#
_symmetry.space_group_name_H-M   'P 1'
#
loop_
_entity.id
_entity.type
_entity.pdbx_description
1 polymer ?
#
loop_
_entity_poly.entity_id
_entity_poly.type
_entity_poly.pdbx_seq_one_letter_code
_entity_poly.pdbx_strand_id
1 'polypeptide(L)'
;MKVIILNNQSILDIAIQHTGSVENCFAIAVANGLSVSDVLSAGSLAEIPEDVFKNTDVLNYYNAKNIQPATGSTAEQYSEIPTLKGIGYMQIANGFKVS
;
A
#
# COMPACT_ATOMS: atom_id res chain seq x y z
N MET A 1 2.72 -16.25 -12.54
CA MET A 1 3.90 -16.38 -11.65
C MET A 1 3.53 -16.25 -10.17
N LYS A 2 4.35 -16.75 -9.23
CA LYS A 2 4.15 -16.59 -7.77
C LYS A 2 5.24 -15.72 -7.17
N VAL A 3 4.88 -14.78 -6.29
CA VAL A 3 5.80 -13.88 -5.60
C VAL A 3 5.58 -13.93 -4.10
N ILE A 4 6.63 -13.69 -3.33
CA ILE A 4 6.54 -13.61 -1.88
C ILE A 4 6.16 -12.17 -1.51
N ILE A 5 5.11 -12.03 -0.71
CA ILE A 5 4.67 -10.75 -0.16
C ILE A 5 5.71 -10.29 0.87
N LEU A 6 6.28 -9.10 0.67
CA LEU A 6 7.22 -8.52 1.62
C LEU A 6 6.48 -7.82 2.78
N ASN A 7 7.22 -7.43 3.81
CA ASN A 7 6.63 -6.76 4.96
C ASN A 7 6.00 -5.41 4.56
N ASN A 8 4.80 -5.14 5.10
CA ASN A 8 4.02 -3.92 4.86
C ASN A 8 3.74 -3.61 3.38
N GLN A 9 3.65 -4.62 2.52
CA GLN A 9 3.21 -4.42 1.13
C GLN A 9 1.68 -4.42 1.02
N SER A 10 1.15 -3.58 0.14
CA SER A 10 -0.23 -3.63 -0.33
C SER A 10 -0.34 -4.39 -1.66
N ILE A 11 -1.57 -4.76 -2.04
CA ILE A 11 -1.83 -5.34 -3.37
C ILE A 11 -1.46 -4.36 -4.49
N LEU A 12 -1.61 -3.06 -4.24
CA LEU A 12 -1.22 -1.99 -5.17
C LEU A 12 0.30 -1.97 -5.39
N ASP A 13 1.07 -2.14 -4.31
CA ASP A 13 2.54 -2.21 -4.38
C ASP A 13 2.99 -3.41 -5.23
N ILE A 14 2.40 -4.58 -4.97
CA ILE A 14 2.68 -5.83 -5.72
C ILE A 14 2.33 -5.65 -7.20
N ALA A 15 1.19 -5.02 -7.50
CA ALA A 15 0.74 -4.80 -8.88
C ALA A 15 1.75 -3.96 -9.67
N ILE A 16 2.16 -2.78 -9.16
CA ILE A 16 3.16 -1.95 -9.85
C ILE A 16 4.51 -2.67 -9.92
N GLN A 17 4.98 -3.25 -8.82
CA GLN A 17 6.32 -3.83 -8.74
C GLN A 17 6.51 -4.97 -9.75
N HIS A 18 5.47 -5.77 -10.02
CA HIS A 18 5.60 -6.96 -10.86
C HIS A 18 4.93 -6.86 -12.24
N THR A 19 4.05 -5.90 -12.44
CA THR A 19 3.37 -5.70 -13.73
C THR A 19 3.59 -4.31 -14.33
N GLY A 20 4.10 -3.35 -13.55
CA GLY A 20 4.28 -1.96 -13.97
C GLY A 20 2.98 -1.14 -14.06
N SER A 21 1.85 -1.71 -13.67
CA SER A 21 0.53 -1.07 -13.74
C SER A 21 -0.26 -1.34 -12.45
N VAL A 22 -0.85 -0.28 -11.88
CA VAL A 22 -1.66 -0.37 -10.65
C VAL A 22 -2.96 -1.11 -10.92
N GLU A 23 -3.52 -0.94 -12.12
CA GLU A 23 -4.81 -1.46 -12.54
C GLU A 23 -4.89 -2.99 -12.44
N ASN A 24 -3.76 -3.67 -12.54
CA ASN A 24 -3.67 -5.12 -12.37
C ASN A 24 -3.91 -5.59 -10.93
N CYS A 25 -4.03 -4.67 -9.96
CA CYS A 25 -4.39 -5.02 -8.58
C CYS A 25 -5.70 -5.80 -8.50
N PHE A 26 -6.68 -5.50 -9.36
CA PHE A 26 -7.95 -6.23 -9.39
C PHE A 26 -7.78 -7.67 -9.87
N ALA A 27 -7.00 -7.88 -10.93
CA ALA A 27 -6.74 -9.22 -11.45
C ALA A 27 -5.95 -10.07 -10.43
N ILE A 28 -4.97 -9.47 -9.76
CA ILE A 28 -4.20 -10.11 -8.68
C ILE A 28 -5.12 -10.43 -7.49
N ALA A 29 -5.97 -9.49 -7.07
CA ALA A 29 -6.92 -9.70 -5.98
C ALA A 29 -7.86 -10.88 -6.26
N VAL A 30 -8.46 -10.91 -7.45
CA VAL A 30 -9.34 -12.01 -7.90
C VAL A 30 -8.61 -13.35 -7.93
N ALA A 31 -7.38 -13.39 -8.47
CA ALA A 31 -6.61 -14.63 -8.55
C ALA A 31 -6.21 -15.20 -7.18
N ASN A 32 -6.08 -14.35 -6.17
CA ASN A 32 -5.74 -14.77 -4.80
C ASN A 32 -6.95 -14.90 -3.88
N GLY A 33 -8.16 -14.61 -4.35
CA GLY A 33 -9.37 -14.58 -3.51
C GLY A 33 -9.31 -13.52 -2.40
N LEU A 34 -8.59 -12.42 -2.65
CA LEU A 34 -8.42 -11.29 -1.73
C LEU A 34 -9.19 -10.06 -2.23
N SER A 35 -9.44 -9.11 -1.36
CA SER A 35 -9.91 -7.77 -1.71
C SER A 35 -8.72 -6.83 -1.89
N VAL A 36 -8.80 -5.84 -2.78
CA VAL A 36 -7.71 -4.86 -3.04
C VAL A 36 -7.31 -4.09 -1.78
N SER A 37 -8.23 -3.89 -0.84
CA SER A 37 -8.02 -3.20 0.43
C SER A 37 -7.58 -4.09 1.59
N ASP A 38 -7.40 -5.39 1.36
CA ASP A 38 -7.04 -6.32 2.44
C ASP A 38 -5.61 -6.08 2.92
N VAL A 39 -5.41 -6.26 4.22
CA VAL A 39 -4.09 -6.25 4.84
C VAL A 39 -3.40 -7.58 4.53
N LEU A 40 -2.28 -7.50 3.83
CA LEU A 40 -1.53 -8.69 3.43
C LEU A 40 -0.60 -9.18 4.53
N SER A 41 -0.49 -10.50 4.66
CA SER A 41 0.46 -11.13 5.58
C SER A 41 1.82 -11.35 4.90
N ALA A 42 2.87 -10.79 5.49
CA ALA A 42 4.24 -10.93 5.01
C ALA A 42 4.69 -12.41 4.98
N GLY A 43 5.45 -12.79 3.95
CA GLY A 43 5.93 -14.16 3.76
C GLY A 43 4.94 -15.08 3.04
N SER A 44 3.70 -14.64 2.80
CA SER A 44 2.72 -15.40 2.02
C SER A 44 3.05 -15.33 0.53
N LEU A 45 2.56 -16.30 -0.25
CA LEU A 45 2.68 -16.30 -1.71
C LEU A 45 1.47 -15.61 -2.33
N ALA A 46 1.72 -14.61 -3.18
CA ALA A 46 0.72 -14.01 -4.06
C ALA A 46 0.89 -14.54 -5.49
N GLU A 47 -0.22 -14.94 -6.10
CA GLU A 47 -0.29 -15.32 -7.50
C GLU A 47 -0.52 -14.09 -8.38
N ILE A 48 0.33 -13.92 -9.39
CA ILE A 48 0.21 -12.86 -10.39
C ILE A 48 -0.19 -13.53 -11.70
N PRO A 49 -1.39 -13.24 -12.23
CA PRO A 49 -1.82 -13.74 -13.53
C PRO A 49 -0.84 -13.33 -14.62
N GLU A 50 -0.62 -14.18 -15.61
CA GLU A 50 0.25 -13.86 -16.75
C GLU A 50 -0.50 -13.13 -17.87
N ASP A 51 -1.82 -13.31 -17.92
CA ASP A 51 -2.73 -12.70 -18.89
C ASP A 51 -3.16 -11.27 -18.51
N VAL A 52 -2.22 -10.49 -17.98
CA VAL A 52 -2.43 -9.08 -17.64
C VAL A 52 -1.48 -8.21 -18.43
N PHE A 53 -1.95 -7.01 -18.77
CA PHE A 53 -1.11 -6.03 -19.46
C PHE A 53 0.08 -5.66 -18.58
N LYS A 54 1.30 -5.75 -19.12
CA LYS A 54 2.52 -5.37 -18.40
C LYS A 54 3.11 -4.11 -19.01
N ASN A 55 3.28 -3.07 -18.20
CA ASN A 55 4.02 -1.89 -18.60
C ASN A 55 5.52 -2.16 -18.38
N THR A 56 6.22 -2.47 -19.48
CA THR A 56 7.63 -2.85 -19.46
C THR A 56 8.55 -1.71 -19.04
N ASP A 57 8.22 -0.46 -19.36
CA ASP A 57 9.03 0.70 -18.97
C ASP A 57 9.03 0.89 -17.45
N VAL A 58 7.85 0.85 -16.83
CA VAL A 58 7.71 0.96 -15.37
C VAL A 58 8.34 -0.24 -14.67
N LEU A 59 8.09 -1.45 -15.19
CA LEU A 59 8.68 -2.67 -14.64
C LEU A 59 10.21 -2.63 -14.64
N ASN A 60 10.81 -2.18 -15.75
CA ASN A 60 12.25 -2.00 -15.89
C ASN A 60 12.78 -0.94 -14.92
N TYR A 61 12.06 0.16 -14.73
CA TYR A 61 12.44 1.19 -13.76
C TYR A 61 12.48 0.65 -12.33
N TYR A 62 11.43 -0.07 -11.91
CA TYR A 62 11.36 -0.69 -10.58
C TYR A 62 12.46 -1.73 -10.36
N ASN A 63 12.69 -2.59 -11.35
CA ASN A 63 13.74 -3.61 -11.30
C ASN A 63 15.15 -2.99 -11.27
N ALA A 64 15.44 -2.02 -12.15
CA ALA A 64 16.76 -1.38 -12.22
C ALA A 64 17.11 -0.60 -10.94
N LYS A 65 16.10 -0.06 -10.25
CA LYS A 65 16.26 0.69 -9.01
C LYS A 65 16.07 -0.16 -7.76
N ASN A 66 15.73 -1.45 -7.89
CA ASN A 66 15.36 -2.34 -6.78
C ASN A 66 14.29 -1.72 -5.86
N ILE A 67 13.27 -1.07 -6.44
CA ILE A 67 12.21 -0.41 -5.69
C ILE A 67 11.23 -1.47 -5.20
N GLN A 68 11.04 -1.54 -3.88
CA GLN A 68 10.11 -2.43 -3.21
C GLN A 68 9.22 -1.57 -2.31
N PRO A 69 8.09 -1.07 -2.82
CA PRO A 69 7.21 -0.22 -2.04
C PRO A 69 6.59 -1.03 -0.90
N ALA A 70 6.40 -0.36 0.24
CA ALA A 70 5.80 -0.90 1.45
C ALA A 70 4.76 0.11 1.97
N THR A 71 3.75 0.39 1.14
CA THR A 71 2.70 1.37 1.45
C THR A 71 1.47 0.74 2.10
N GLY A 72 1.50 -0.58 2.33
CA GLY A 72 0.49 -1.31 3.07
C GLY A 72 0.36 -0.79 4.49
N SER A 73 -0.88 -0.47 4.87
CA SER A 73 -1.20 0.06 6.19
C SER A 73 -1.64 -1.07 7.13
N THR A 74 -1.19 -1.05 8.38
CA THR A 74 -1.69 -1.96 9.43
C THR A 74 -2.59 -1.23 10.42
N ALA A 75 -3.53 -1.93 11.04
CA ALA A 75 -4.42 -1.36 12.07
C ALA A 75 -3.64 -0.71 13.23
N GLU A 76 -2.45 -1.24 13.54
CA GLU A 76 -1.56 -0.70 14.58
C GLU A 76 -1.00 0.68 14.21
N GLN A 77 -0.73 0.95 12.92
CA GLN A 77 -0.32 2.29 12.46
C GLN A 77 -1.42 3.34 12.62
N TYR A 78 -2.69 2.94 12.57
CA TYR A 78 -3.82 3.84 12.86
C TYR A 78 -4.05 4.04 14.37
N SER A 79 -3.49 3.17 15.21
CA SER A 79 -3.56 3.25 16.66
C SER A 79 -2.57 4.26 17.23
N GLU A 80 -1.52 4.58 16.46
CA GLU A 80 -0.75 5.80 16.65
C GLU A 80 -1.62 6.99 16.21
N ILE A 81 -2.55 7.37 17.09
CA ILE A 81 -3.27 8.64 16.99
C ILE A 81 -2.22 9.69 16.63
N PRO A 82 -2.32 10.39 15.49
CA PRO A 82 -1.42 11.49 15.23
C PRO A 82 -1.59 12.43 16.42
N THR A 83 -0.58 12.57 17.27
CA THR A 83 -0.50 13.68 18.22
C THR A 83 -0.89 14.88 17.38
N LEU A 84 -2.03 15.50 17.62
CA LEU A 84 -2.65 16.40 16.66
C LEU A 84 -1.64 17.51 16.29
N LYS A 85 -0.96 17.37 15.14
CA LYS A 85 0.12 18.29 14.74
C LYS A 85 -0.42 19.16 13.61
N GLY A 86 -0.35 20.47 13.82
CA GLY A 86 -0.74 21.47 12.84
C GLY A 86 -1.31 22.70 13.52
N ILE A 87 -1.22 23.84 12.83
CA ILE A 87 -1.72 25.13 13.32
C ILE A 87 -3.22 25.13 13.65
N GLY A 88 -4.01 24.24 13.03
CA GLY A 88 -5.43 24.06 13.34
C GLY A 88 -5.72 23.30 14.64
N TYR A 89 -4.73 22.56 15.17
CA TYR A 89 -4.82 21.81 16.42
C TYR A 89 -4.04 22.44 17.58
N MET A 90 -3.02 23.25 17.29
CA MET A 90 -2.32 24.09 18.26
C MET A 90 -3.17 25.30 18.66
N GLN A 91 -4.27 25.07 19.37
CA GLN A 91 -5.12 26.12 19.91
C GLN A 91 -4.56 26.62 21.25
N ILE A 92 -4.27 27.92 21.36
CA ILE A 92 -4.04 28.61 22.63
C ILE A 92 -5.29 29.44 22.93
N ALA A 93 -5.82 29.34 24.16
CA ALA A 93 -6.96 30.11 24.71
C ALA A 93 -8.40 29.63 24.39
N ASN A 94 -8.71 28.36 24.65
CA ASN A 94 -10.11 27.86 24.59
C ASN A 94 -11.01 28.30 25.77
N GLY A 95 -10.68 29.40 26.45
CA GLY A 95 -11.22 29.74 27.77
C GLY A 95 -11.36 31.22 28.07
N PHE A 96 -11.46 32.09 27.07
CA PHE A 96 -11.81 33.49 27.33
C PHE A 96 -13.29 33.58 27.73
N LYS A 97 -13.55 33.52 29.04
CA LYS A 97 -14.86 33.76 29.62
C LYS A 97 -14.94 35.21 30.08
N VAL A 98 -15.78 36.01 29.43
CA VAL A 98 -16.24 37.28 30.00
C VAL A 98 -17.52 36.97 30.75
N SER A 99 -17.46 37.06 32.08
CA SER A 99 -18.63 37.11 32.96
C SER A 99 -18.65 38.45 33.65
#